data_AF-A0A7V9CM24-F1
#
_entry.id   AF-A0A7V9CM24-F1
#
_cell.length_a   1.000
_cell.length_b   1.000
_cell.length_c   1.000
_cell.angle_alpha   90.00
_cell.angle_beta   90.00
_cell.angle_gamma   90.00
#
_symmetry.space_group_name_H-M   'P 1'
#
loop_
_entity.id
_entity.type
_entity.pdbx_description
1 polymer ?
#
loop_
_entity_poly.entity_id
_entity_poly.type
_entity_poly.pdbx_seq_one_letter_code
_entity_poly.pdbx_strand_id
1 'polypeptide(L)'
;TSTAAAQQGYPQVASGYDAWSAVTHALLGSTDQAVRQARQVMATATAPEPRLRAALALALAGAPHEADATVREMASLRPEDTLLQAVSLPVARAAVRLGQGQYQACLDALRPSAPYEYGLIAVLAPAYLRGAAHQGAGQYAEAARAFQAVLDHRGTDPFSPFIPAAQLGLARALSASGDAAAGRAAFDRLLGEMWRSADADLPVLLRARRDAGRL
;
A
#
# COMPACT_ATOMS: atom_id res chain seq x y z
N THR A 1 17.88 6.29 -10.22
CA THR A 1 16.53 6.85 -9.92
C THR A 1 15.81 7.12 -11.24
N SER A 2 14.49 7.39 -11.24
CA SER A 2 13.67 7.56 -12.47
C SER A 2 14.33 8.45 -13.53
N THR A 3 14.86 9.61 -13.13
CA THR A 3 15.58 10.55 -14.01
C THR A 3 16.77 9.90 -14.73
N ALA A 4 17.57 9.10 -14.03
CA ALA A 4 18.70 8.41 -14.64
C ALA A 4 18.25 7.34 -15.64
N ALA A 5 17.18 6.60 -15.33
CA ALA A 5 16.61 5.62 -16.26
C ALA A 5 16.07 6.29 -17.52
N ALA A 6 15.37 7.44 -17.38
CA ALA A 6 14.90 8.22 -18.51
C ALA A 6 16.05 8.76 -19.37
N GLN A 7 17.11 9.31 -18.75
CA GLN A 7 18.30 9.80 -19.45
C GLN A 7 19.05 8.69 -20.22
N GLN A 8 18.99 7.46 -19.74
CA GLN A 8 19.58 6.30 -20.40
C GLN A 8 18.65 5.64 -21.44
N GLY A 9 17.46 6.22 -21.71
CA GLY A 9 16.53 5.70 -22.71
C GLY A 9 15.68 4.50 -22.24
N TYR A 10 15.47 4.36 -20.92
CA TYR A 10 14.63 3.31 -20.31
C TYR A 10 13.33 3.88 -19.72
N PRO A 11 12.40 4.40 -20.55
CA PRO A 11 11.19 5.08 -20.08
C PRO A 11 10.25 4.17 -19.27
N GLN A 12 10.20 2.87 -19.57
CA GLN A 12 9.38 1.90 -18.83
C GLN A 12 9.93 1.60 -17.42
N VAL A 13 11.25 1.71 -17.25
CA VAL A 13 11.89 1.56 -15.94
C VAL A 13 11.67 2.83 -15.12
N ALA A 14 11.77 4.00 -15.76
CA ALA A 14 11.49 5.29 -15.14
C ALA A 14 10.05 5.36 -14.58
N SER A 15 9.05 4.98 -15.39
CA SER A 15 7.65 4.97 -14.96
C SER A 15 7.38 3.99 -13.81
N GLY A 16 8.08 2.85 -13.77
CA GLY A 16 8.02 1.92 -12.64
C GLY A 16 8.50 2.56 -11.33
N TYR A 17 9.64 3.28 -11.37
CA TYR A 17 10.13 4.03 -10.20
C TYR A 17 9.17 5.13 -9.77
N ASP A 18 8.60 5.88 -10.73
CA ASP A 18 7.66 6.96 -10.42
C ASP A 18 6.36 6.42 -9.81
N ALA A 19 5.86 5.28 -10.32
CA ALA A 19 4.69 4.62 -9.75
C ALA A 19 4.94 4.12 -8.33
N TRP A 20 6.11 3.55 -8.06
CA TRP A 20 6.47 3.10 -6.72
C TRP A 20 6.70 4.27 -5.73
N SER A 21 7.27 5.37 -6.23
CA SER A 21 7.37 6.61 -5.46
C SER A 21 5.98 7.12 -5.07
N ALA A 22 5.01 7.09 -5.99
CA ALA A 22 3.64 7.51 -5.70
C ALA A 22 2.98 6.65 -4.60
N VAL A 23 3.16 5.33 -4.64
CA VAL A 23 2.69 4.41 -3.57
C VAL A 23 3.32 4.76 -2.23
N THR A 24 4.63 5.03 -2.23
CA THR A 24 5.36 5.42 -1.02
C THR A 24 4.80 6.71 -0.42
N HIS A 25 4.62 7.77 -1.23
CA HIS A 25 4.02 9.01 -0.75
C HIS A 25 2.61 8.83 -0.21
N ALA A 26 1.80 7.95 -0.82
CA ALA A 26 0.46 7.66 -0.32
C ALA A 26 0.50 7.03 1.08
N LEU A 27 1.36 6.04 1.28
CA LEU A 27 1.52 5.34 2.56
C LEU A 27 2.13 6.23 3.66
N LEU A 28 3.03 7.14 3.29
CA LEU A 28 3.66 8.08 4.22
C LEU A 28 2.79 9.33 4.52
N GLY A 29 1.60 9.41 3.92
CA GLY A 29 0.63 10.48 4.16
C GLY A 29 0.85 11.75 3.34
N SER A 30 1.78 11.76 2.38
CA SER A 30 1.97 12.83 1.40
C SER A 30 0.99 12.68 0.23
N THR A 31 -0.30 12.66 0.51
CA THR A 31 -1.36 12.26 -0.44
C THR A 31 -1.42 13.12 -1.69
N ASP A 32 -1.26 14.43 -1.58
CA ASP A 32 -1.29 15.33 -2.74
C ASP A 32 -0.14 15.06 -3.72
N GLN A 33 1.04 14.74 -3.19
CA GLN A 33 2.19 14.37 -4.00
C GLN A 33 1.98 13.02 -4.68
N ALA A 34 1.45 12.04 -3.94
CA ALA A 34 1.11 10.73 -4.48
C ALA A 34 0.12 10.83 -5.65
N VAL A 35 -0.95 11.62 -5.50
CA VAL A 35 -1.96 11.84 -6.55
C VAL A 35 -1.33 12.50 -7.78
N ARG A 36 -0.52 13.56 -7.59
CA ARG A 36 0.17 14.23 -8.71
C ARG A 36 1.09 13.27 -9.47
N GLN A 37 1.94 12.52 -8.77
CA GLN A 37 2.87 11.58 -9.40
C GLN A 37 2.15 10.43 -10.09
N ALA A 38 1.10 9.87 -9.47
CA ALA A 38 0.31 8.82 -10.10
C ALA A 38 -0.34 9.30 -11.41
N ARG A 39 -0.91 10.52 -11.42
CA ARG A 39 -1.46 11.13 -12.66
C ARG A 39 -0.38 11.34 -13.73
N GLN A 40 0.85 11.69 -13.35
CA GLN A 40 1.97 11.79 -14.29
C GLN A 40 2.27 10.44 -14.93
N VAL A 41 2.36 9.36 -14.15
CA VAL A 41 2.56 8.00 -14.67
C VAL A 41 1.45 7.63 -15.66
N MET A 42 0.19 7.91 -15.32
CA MET A 42 -0.97 7.63 -16.19
C MET A 42 -0.93 8.39 -17.52
N ALA A 43 -0.32 9.58 -17.56
CA ALA A 43 -0.19 10.39 -18.76
C ALA A 43 0.91 9.89 -19.72
N THR A 44 1.78 8.96 -19.28
CA THR A 44 2.84 8.40 -20.10
C THR A 44 2.38 7.15 -20.86
N ALA A 45 2.96 6.91 -22.05
CA ALA A 45 2.79 5.65 -22.78
C ALA A 45 3.62 4.53 -22.12
N THR A 46 3.18 4.09 -20.94
CA THR A 46 3.86 3.07 -20.13
C THR A 46 3.14 1.71 -20.17
N ALA A 47 3.83 0.66 -19.74
CA ALA A 47 3.28 -0.68 -19.59
C ALA A 47 2.10 -0.71 -18.58
N PRO A 48 1.23 -1.74 -18.64
CA PRO A 48 0.09 -1.87 -17.73
C PRO A 48 0.45 -1.88 -16.25
N GLU A 49 1.58 -2.49 -15.88
CA GLU A 49 2.00 -2.67 -14.50
C GLU A 49 2.25 -1.33 -13.77
N PRO A 50 3.07 -0.38 -14.29
CA PRO A 50 3.20 0.95 -13.69
C PRO A 50 1.86 1.71 -13.58
N ARG A 51 0.95 1.55 -14.54
CA ARG A 51 -0.40 2.16 -14.46
C ARG A 51 -1.21 1.55 -13.30
N LEU A 52 -1.16 0.25 -13.10
CA LEU A 52 -1.84 -0.40 -11.96
C LEU A 52 -1.21 -0.02 -10.61
N ARG A 53 0.10 0.14 -10.52
CA ARG A 53 0.75 0.71 -9.32
C ARG A 53 0.35 2.16 -9.08
N ALA A 54 0.24 2.98 -10.12
CA ALA A 54 -0.28 4.34 -10.00
C ALA A 54 -1.76 4.35 -9.56
N ALA A 55 -2.59 3.40 -10.01
CA ALA A 55 -3.96 3.23 -9.53
C ALA A 55 -4.00 2.83 -8.04
N LEU A 56 -3.12 1.94 -7.61
CA LEU A 56 -2.93 1.61 -6.19
C LEU A 56 -2.58 2.86 -5.36
N ALA A 57 -1.65 3.69 -5.83
CA ALA A 57 -1.29 4.94 -5.18
C ALA A 57 -2.47 5.93 -5.08
N LEU A 58 -3.21 6.13 -6.18
CA LEU A 58 -4.41 6.98 -6.19
C LEU A 58 -5.45 6.50 -5.18
N ALA A 59 -5.73 5.21 -5.13
CA ALA A 59 -6.72 4.65 -4.20
C ALA A 59 -6.28 4.83 -2.74
N LEU A 60 -5.01 4.56 -2.42
CA LEU A 60 -4.46 4.75 -1.07
C LEU A 60 -4.40 6.23 -0.66
N ALA A 61 -4.24 7.14 -1.62
CA ALA A 61 -4.18 8.58 -1.40
C ALA A 61 -5.57 9.27 -1.35
N GLY A 62 -6.67 8.50 -1.44
CA GLY A 62 -8.02 9.03 -1.34
C GLY A 62 -8.70 9.42 -2.66
N ALA A 63 -8.17 8.97 -3.81
CA ALA A 63 -8.75 9.15 -5.14
C ALA A 63 -9.20 7.81 -5.79
N PRO A 64 -10.03 6.99 -5.13
CA PRO A 64 -10.37 5.64 -5.61
C PRO A 64 -11.18 5.63 -6.91
N HIS A 65 -11.94 6.68 -7.23
CA HIS A 65 -12.72 6.75 -8.47
C HIS A 65 -11.83 6.90 -9.72
N GLU A 66 -10.75 7.67 -9.63
CA GLU A 66 -9.74 7.78 -10.71
C GLU A 66 -8.99 6.46 -10.89
N ALA A 67 -8.66 5.79 -9.78
CA ALA A 67 -8.05 4.47 -9.79
C ALA A 67 -8.95 3.42 -10.48
N ASP A 68 -10.26 3.41 -10.19
CA ASP A 68 -11.21 2.44 -10.76
C ASP A 68 -11.35 2.55 -12.29
N ALA A 69 -11.27 3.78 -12.83
CA ALA A 69 -11.25 3.98 -14.29
C ALA A 69 -10.05 3.26 -14.94
N THR A 70 -8.86 3.40 -14.35
CA THR A 70 -7.65 2.75 -14.84
C THR A 70 -7.74 1.22 -14.69
N VAL A 71 -8.20 0.73 -13.53
CA VAL A 71 -8.35 -0.71 -13.29
C VAL A 71 -9.29 -1.35 -14.32
N ARG A 72 -10.38 -0.69 -14.70
CA ARG A 72 -11.30 -1.18 -15.75
C ARG A 72 -10.67 -1.19 -17.13
N GLU A 73 -9.94 -0.13 -17.49
CA GLU A 73 -9.20 -0.07 -18.76
C GLU A 73 -8.18 -1.21 -18.87
N MET A 74 -7.43 -1.47 -17.80
CA MET A 74 -6.39 -2.51 -17.80
C MET A 74 -6.95 -3.93 -17.72
N ALA A 75 -8.16 -4.12 -17.20
CA ALA A 75 -8.76 -5.45 -17.02
C ALA A 75 -9.05 -6.19 -18.34
N SER A 76 -9.20 -5.46 -19.45
CA SER A 76 -9.42 -6.05 -20.78
C SER A 76 -8.12 -6.36 -21.53
N LEU A 77 -6.96 -5.99 -20.97
CA LEU A 77 -5.66 -6.15 -21.62
C LEU A 77 -4.96 -7.43 -21.15
N ARG A 78 -4.28 -8.10 -22.09
CA ARG A 78 -3.36 -9.22 -21.83
C ARG A 78 -3.96 -10.29 -20.90
N PRO A 79 -5.05 -10.97 -21.29
CA PRO A 79 -5.66 -12.03 -20.48
C PRO A 79 -4.69 -13.21 -20.20
N GLU A 80 -3.67 -13.39 -21.02
CA GLU A 80 -2.62 -14.40 -20.87
C GLU A 80 -1.52 -14.03 -19.86
N ASP A 81 -1.43 -12.76 -19.44
CA ASP A 81 -0.41 -12.29 -18.49
C ASP A 81 -0.79 -12.68 -17.06
N THR A 82 -0.23 -13.80 -16.59
CA THR A 82 -0.58 -14.38 -15.28
C THR A 82 -0.29 -13.41 -14.12
N LEU A 83 0.83 -12.68 -14.15
CA LEU A 83 1.20 -11.77 -13.06
C LEU A 83 0.33 -10.50 -13.06
N LEU A 84 -0.05 -10.02 -14.25
CA LEU A 84 -1.01 -8.94 -14.38
C LEU A 84 -2.38 -9.36 -13.85
N GLN A 85 -2.90 -10.52 -14.28
CA GLN A 85 -4.26 -10.97 -13.98
C GLN A 85 -4.44 -11.51 -12.57
N ALA A 86 -3.44 -12.19 -12.01
CA ALA A 86 -3.52 -12.80 -10.69
C ALA A 86 -2.95 -11.92 -9.56
N VAL A 87 -2.12 -10.92 -9.86
CA VAL A 87 -1.47 -10.08 -8.84
C VAL A 87 -1.79 -8.60 -9.01
N SER A 88 -1.27 -7.96 -10.07
CA SER A 88 -1.28 -6.50 -10.17
C SER A 88 -2.70 -5.93 -10.27
N LEU A 89 -3.55 -6.55 -11.11
CA LEU A 89 -4.93 -6.12 -11.32
C LEU A 89 -5.80 -6.39 -10.08
N PRO A 90 -5.79 -7.58 -9.46
CA PRO A 90 -6.47 -7.82 -8.18
C PRO A 90 -6.05 -6.87 -7.06
N VAL A 91 -4.74 -6.58 -6.91
CA VAL A 91 -4.23 -5.66 -5.89
C VAL A 91 -4.75 -4.23 -6.10
N ALA A 92 -4.67 -3.71 -7.33
CA ALA A 92 -5.19 -2.38 -7.64
C ALA A 92 -6.71 -2.31 -7.43
N ARG A 93 -7.45 -3.35 -7.83
CA ARG A 93 -8.90 -3.47 -7.60
C ARG A 93 -9.23 -3.49 -6.11
N ALA A 94 -8.49 -4.25 -5.30
CA ALA A 94 -8.67 -4.30 -3.87
C ALA A 94 -8.43 -2.93 -3.21
N ALA A 95 -7.39 -2.21 -3.62
CA ALA A 95 -7.13 -0.86 -3.14
C ALA A 95 -8.27 0.13 -3.47
N VAL A 96 -8.84 0.05 -4.68
CA VAL A 96 -10.04 0.82 -5.06
C VAL A 96 -11.20 0.53 -4.09
N ARG A 97 -11.49 -0.75 -3.84
CA ARG A 97 -12.57 -1.15 -2.90
C ARG A 97 -12.31 -0.67 -1.48
N LEU A 98 -11.06 -0.77 -1.02
CA LEU A 98 -10.64 -0.25 0.28
C LEU A 98 -10.88 1.26 0.38
N GLY A 99 -10.45 2.04 -0.62
CA GLY A 99 -10.64 3.49 -0.66
C GLY A 99 -12.12 3.92 -0.72
N GLN A 100 -13.00 3.05 -1.21
CA GLN A 100 -14.45 3.24 -1.23
C GLN A 100 -15.15 2.79 0.08
N GLY A 101 -14.41 2.30 1.08
CA GLY A 101 -14.98 1.74 2.30
C GLY A 101 -15.66 0.38 2.11
N GLN A 102 -15.44 -0.29 0.97
CA GLN A 102 -16.03 -1.58 0.62
C GLN A 102 -15.13 -2.72 1.11
N TYR A 103 -15.02 -2.89 2.43
CA TYR A 103 -14.01 -3.76 3.04
C TYR A 103 -14.13 -5.23 2.63
N GLN A 104 -15.33 -5.79 2.62
CA GLN A 104 -15.53 -7.19 2.18
C GLN A 104 -15.18 -7.37 0.70
N ALA A 105 -15.53 -6.40 -0.16
CA ALA A 105 -15.19 -6.44 -1.57
C ALA A 105 -13.67 -6.28 -1.81
N CYS A 106 -12.96 -5.57 -0.93
CA CYS A 106 -11.49 -5.55 -0.93
C CYS A 106 -10.92 -6.95 -0.67
N LEU A 107 -11.41 -7.63 0.37
CA LEU A 107 -10.98 -9.00 0.71
C LEU A 107 -11.26 -9.99 -0.43
N ASP A 108 -12.44 -9.91 -1.03
CA ASP A 108 -12.82 -10.77 -2.15
C ASP A 108 -11.96 -10.51 -3.39
N ALA A 109 -11.64 -9.24 -3.67
CA ALA A 109 -10.75 -8.86 -4.77
C ALA A 109 -9.31 -9.37 -4.60
N LEU A 110 -8.85 -9.60 -3.35
CA LEU A 110 -7.51 -10.12 -3.08
C LEU A 110 -7.38 -11.64 -3.25
N ARG A 111 -8.49 -12.39 -3.29
CA ARG A 111 -8.45 -13.87 -3.37
C ARG A 111 -7.57 -14.42 -4.50
N PRO A 112 -7.59 -13.87 -5.74
CA PRO A 112 -6.73 -14.37 -6.81
C PRO A 112 -5.23 -14.24 -6.52
N SER A 113 -4.83 -13.29 -5.67
CA SER A 113 -3.42 -13.03 -5.35
C SER A 113 -2.89 -13.89 -4.21
N ALA A 114 -3.73 -14.66 -3.51
CA ALA A 114 -3.32 -15.45 -2.34
C ALA A 114 -2.10 -16.37 -2.60
N PRO A 115 -1.96 -17.06 -3.76
CA PRO A 115 -0.79 -17.90 -4.04
C PRO A 115 0.51 -17.10 -4.23
N TYR A 116 0.42 -15.81 -4.53
CA TYR A 116 1.54 -14.95 -4.93
C TYR A 116 1.83 -13.85 -3.90
N GLU A 117 1.09 -13.82 -2.80
CA GLU A 117 0.99 -12.66 -1.91
C GLU A 117 2.30 -12.24 -1.25
N TYR A 118 3.21 -13.19 -1.04
CA TYR A 118 4.56 -12.93 -0.51
C TYR A 118 5.63 -13.02 -1.61
N GLY A 119 5.25 -13.00 -2.88
CA GLY A 119 6.16 -12.98 -4.01
C GLY A 119 6.64 -11.58 -4.37
N LEU A 120 7.72 -11.51 -5.16
CA LEU A 120 8.37 -10.27 -5.61
C LEU A 120 7.41 -9.26 -6.25
N ILE A 121 6.40 -9.74 -6.99
CA ILE A 121 5.46 -8.86 -7.72
C ILE A 121 4.39 -8.27 -6.80
N ALA A 122 3.95 -9.03 -5.79
CA ALA A 122 2.91 -8.61 -4.86
C ALA A 122 3.41 -7.53 -3.89
N VAL A 123 4.72 -7.43 -3.68
CA VAL A 123 5.39 -6.35 -2.90
C VAL A 123 4.72 -6.08 -1.55
N LEU A 124 4.25 -7.16 -0.88
CA LEU A 124 3.53 -7.13 0.41
C LEU A 124 2.18 -6.36 0.39
N ALA A 125 1.77 -5.80 -0.74
CA ALA A 125 0.56 -5.01 -0.88
C ALA A 125 -0.73 -5.80 -0.54
N PRO A 126 -0.93 -7.06 -1.00
CA PRO A 126 -2.14 -7.80 -0.64
C PRO A 126 -2.31 -7.97 0.88
N ALA A 127 -1.23 -8.27 1.59
CA ALA A 127 -1.28 -8.52 3.04
C ALA A 127 -1.57 -7.23 3.80
N TYR A 128 -0.95 -6.12 3.39
CA TYR A 128 -1.26 -4.79 3.93
C TYR A 128 -2.72 -4.38 3.67
N LEU A 129 -3.21 -4.53 2.44
CA LEU A 129 -4.59 -4.19 2.07
C LEU A 129 -5.60 -5.04 2.84
N ARG A 130 -5.30 -6.32 3.10
CA ARG A 130 -6.11 -7.19 3.95
C ARG A 130 -6.19 -6.67 5.39
N GLY A 131 -5.05 -6.30 5.97
CA GLY A 131 -5.01 -5.71 7.31
C GLY A 131 -5.82 -4.41 7.39
N ALA A 132 -5.66 -3.53 6.40
CA ALA A 132 -6.42 -2.28 6.30
C ALA A 132 -7.93 -2.52 6.15
N ALA A 133 -8.35 -3.50 5.36
CA ALA A 133 -9.75 -3.86 5.18
C ALA A 133 -10.38 -4.40 6.48
N HIS A 134 -9.70 -5.34 7.15
CA HIS A 134 -10.16 -5.84 8.46
C HIS A 134 -10.25 -4.71 9.50
N GLN A 135 -9.25 -3.82 9.54
CA GLN A 135 -9.26 -2.70 10.46
C GLN A 135 -10.43 -1.74 10.18
N GLY A 136 -10.70 -1.43 8.91
CA GLY A 136 -11.84 -0.61 8.50
C GLY A 136 -13.19 -1.25 8.85
N ALA A 137 -13.26 -2.58 8.83
CA ALA A 137 -14.44 -3.35 9.23
C ALA A 137 -14.57 -3.55 10.76
N GLY A 138 -13.67 -2.99 11.57
CA GLY A 138 -13.66 -3.17 13.03
C GLY A 138 -13.18 -4.54 13.50
N GLN A 139 -12.59 -5.34 12.61
CA GLN A 139 -12.08 -6.69 12.88
C GLN A 139 -10.60 -6.60 13.30
N TYR A 140 -10.36 -6.03 14.47
CA TYR A 140 -9.01 -5.63 14.88
C TYR A 140 -8.05 -6.79 15.11
N ALA A 141 -8.54 -7.96 15.55
CA ALA A 141 -7.70 -9.15 15.71
C ALA A 141 -7.23 -9.70 14.35
N GLU A 142 -8.12 -9.75 13.36
CA GLU A 142 -7.80 -10.11 11.97
C GLU A 142 -6.84 -9.10 11.35
N ALA A 143 -7.06 -7.80 11.61
CA ALA A 143 -6.18 -6.74 11.13
C ALA A 143 -4.76 -6.89 11.68
N ALA A 144 -4.62 -7.10 12.99
CA ALA A 144 -3.33 -7.31 13.63
C ALA A 144 -2.60 -8.51 13.03
N ARG A 145 -3.29 -9.64 12.82
CA ARG A 145 -2.71 -10.83 12.16
C ARG A 145 -2.22 -10.54 10.75
N ALA A 146 -3.02 -9.83 9.95
CA ALA A 146 -2.65 -9.50 8.57
C ALA A 146 -1.47 -8.51 8.49
N PHE A 147 -1.43 -7.50 9.37
CA PHE A 147 -0.28 -6.60 9.46
C PHE A 147 0.98 -7.31 9.97
N GLN A 148 0.86 -8.21 10.95
CA GLN A 148 1.97 -9.03 11.41
C GLN A 148 2.53 -9.90 10.27
N ALA A 149 1.67 -10.46 9.42
CA ALA A 149 2.10 -11.24 8.27
C ALA A 149 2.97 -10.45 7.28
N VAL A 150 2.72 -9.14 7.10
CA VAL A 150 3.62 -8.25 6.32
C VAL A 150 5.01 -8.21 6.96
N LEU A 151 5.09 -8.08 8.28
CA LEU A 151 6.36 -7.98 9.01
C LEU A 151 7.11 -9.30 9.01
N ASP A 152 6.41 -10.42 9.13
CA ASP A 152 7.01 -11.76 9.12
C ASP A 152 7.61 -12.11 7.75
N HIS A 153 7.02 -11.58 6.67
CA HIS A 153 7.46 -11.82 5.29
C HIS A 153 8.28 -10.66 4.69
N ARG A 154 8.68 -9.67 5.49
CA ARG A 154 9.41 -8.47 5.04
C ARG A 154 10.67 -8.74 4.20
N GLY A 155 11.26 -9.94 4.30
CA GLY A 155 12.44 -10.32 3.53
C GLY A 155 12.22 -10.40 2.01
N THR A 156 10.96 -10.46 1.55
CA THR A 156 10.63 -10.56 0.12
C THR A 156 10.69 -9.20 -0.59
N ASP A 157 10.55 -8.10 0.17
CA ASP A 157 10.79 -6.72 -0.27
C ASP A 157 11.27 -5.88 0.93
N PRO A 158 12.58 -5.93 1.28
CA PRO A 158 13.10 -5.29 2.49
C PRO A 158 12.97 -3.76 2.53
N PHE A 159 12.78 -3.13 1.36
CA PHE A 159 12.65 -1.67 1.21
C PHE A 159 11.20 -1.23 0.99
N SER A 160 10.25 -2.14 1.18
CA SER A 160 8.84 -1.88 0.93
C SER A 160 8.30 -0.78 1.85
N PRO A 161 7.60 0.24 1.32
CA PRO A 161 6.90 1.22 2.15
C PRO A 161 5.71 0.60 2.91
N PHE A 162 5.28 -0.61 2.53
CA PHE A 162 4.25 -1.36 3.24
C PHE A 162 4.72 -1.86 4.61
N ILE A 163 6.03 -2.03 4.84
CA ILE A 163 6.56 -2.46 6.15
C ILE A 163 6.28 -1.42 7.23
N PRO A 164 6.76 -0.16 7.13
CA PRO A 164 6.47 0.85 8.15
C PRO A 164 4.97 1.16 8.25
N ALA A 165 4.23 1.10 7.14
CA ALA A 165 2.78 1.27 7.16
C ALA A 165 2.07 0.15 7.94
N ALA A 166 2.50 -1.11 7.78
CA ALA A 166 1.98 -2.25 8.52
C ALA A 166 2.34 -2.21 10.01
N GLN A 167 3.52 -1.71 10.39
CA GLN A 167 3.87 -1.52 11.81
C GLN A 167 2.90 -0.55 12.49
N LEU A 168 2.57 0.56 11.84
CA LEU A 168 1.58 1.51 12.35
C LEU A 168 0.16 0.91 12.36
N GLY A 169 -0.20 0.16 11.32
CA GLY A 169 -1.47 -0.57 11.27
C GLY A 169 -1.60 -1.58 12.42
N LEU A 170 -0.54 -2.32 12.71
CA LEU A 170 -0.49 -3.28 13.81
C LEU A 170 -0.68 -2.59 15.16
N ALA A 171 0.05 -1.49 15.41
CA ALA A 171 -0.09 -0.73 16.65
C ALA A 171 -1.53 -0.23 16.86
N ARG A 172 -2.16 0.32 15.81
CA ARG A 172 -3.56 0.75 15.83
C ARG A 172 -4.53 -0.40 16.09
N ALA A 173 -4.34 -1.53 15.41
CA ALA A 173 -5.19 -2.70 15.55
C ALA A 173 -5.12 -3.29 16.98
N LEU A 174 -3.92 -3.40 17.55
CA LEU A 174 -3.72 -3.90 18.92
C LEU A 174 -4.36 -2.95 19.95
N SER A 175 -4.17 -1.64 19.80
CA SER A 175 -4.83 -0.65 20.65
C SER A 175 -6.37 -0.75 20.59
N ALA A 176 -6.92 -1.02 19.40
CA ALA A 176 -8.35 -1.10 19.18
C ALA A 176 -8.95 -2.48 19.53
N SER A 177 -8.14 -3.54 19.66
CA SER A 177 -8.60 -4.88 20.04
C SER A 177 -8.84 -5.05 21.53
N GLY A 178 -8.70 -3.99 22.33
CA GLY A 178 -8.89 -4.01 23.79
C GLY A 178 -7.63 -4.36 24.59
N ASP A 179 -6.50 -4.63 23.91
CA ASP A 179 -5.20 -4.86 24.57
C ASP A 179 -4.37 -3.56 24.53
N ALA A 180 -4.72 -2.63 25.42
CA ALA A 180 -4.08 -1.32 25.50
C ALA A 180 -2.57 -1.42 25.78
N ALA A 181 -2.14 -2.44 26.54
CA ALA A 181 -0.73 -2.67 26.85
C ALA A 181 0.06 -3.09 25.61
N ALA A 182 -0.46 -4.04 24.83
CA ALA A 182 0.16 -4.44 23.57
C ALA A 182 0.17 -3.30 22.55
N GLY A 183 -0.92 -2.54 22.44
CA GLY A 183 -1.00 -1.36 21.59
C GLY A 183 0.04 -0.31 21.96
N ARG A 184 0.16 0.03 23.25
CA ARG A 184 1.18 0.98 23.74
C ARG A 184 2.59 0.50 23.46
N ALA A 185 2.90 -0.75 23.75
CA ALA A 185 4.21 -1.34 23.47
C ALA A 185 4.55 -1.31 21.96
N ALA A 186 3.57 -1.56 21.09
CA ALA A 186 3.76 -1.48 19.64
C ALA A 186 4.06 -0.05 19.17
N PHE A 187 3.37 0.97 19.70
CA PHE A 187 3.67 2.37 19.41
C PHE A 187 5.04 2.80 19.93
N ASP A 188 5.39 2.43 21.16
CA ASP A 188 6.69 2.78 21.76
C ASP A 188 7.84 2.17 20.93
N ARG A 189 7.69 0.92 20.47
CA ARG A 189 8.65 0.28 19.57
C ARG A 189 8.74 1.00 18.21
N LEU A 190 7.60 1.29 17.60
CA LEU A 190 7.55 1.99 16.31
C LEU A 190 8.25 3.35 16.38
N LEU A 191 7.89 4.17 17.36
CA LEU A 191 8.40 5.53 17.50
C LEU A 191 9.84 5.58 18.05
N GLY A 192 10.20 4.66 18.95
CA GLY A 192 11.50 4.66 19.63
C GLY A 192 12.60 3.92 18.88
N GLU A 193 12.27 2.85 18.14
CA GLU A 193 13.25 2.05 17.41
C GLU A 193 13.21 2.35 15.91
N MET A 194 12.04 2.15 15.28
CA MET A 194 11.94 2.15 13.82
C MET A 194 11.96 3.58 13.25
N TRP A 195 11.25 4.51 13.88
CA TRP A 195 11.03 5.87 13.37
C TRP A 195 11.79 6.94 14.15
N ARG A 196 12.79 6.54 14.95
CA ARG A 196 13.57 7.46 15.80
C ARG A 196 14.20 8.61 15.02
N SER A 197 14.64 8.33 13.80
CA SER A 197 15.31 9.28 12.90
C SER A 197 14.49 9.60 11.66
N ALA A 198 13.18 9.34 11.67
CA ALA A 198 12.30 9.75 10.59
C ALA A 198 12.18 11.29 10.53
N ASP A 199 11.97 11.84 9.33
CA ASP A 199 11.78 13.27 9.14
C ASP A 199 10.65 13.79 10.05
N ALA A 200 10.94 14.86 10.80
CA ALA A 200 10.08 15.30 11.89
C ALA A 200 8.71 15.82 11.41
N ASP A 201 8.64 16.26 10.16
CA ASP A 201 7.45 16.78 9.49
C ASP A 201 6.70 15.72 8.67
N LEU A 202 7.16 14.46 8.67
CA LEU A 202 6.52 13.38 7.93
C LEU A 202 5.07 13.17 8.40
N PRO A 203 4.05 13.29 7.52
CA PRO A 203 2.66 13.28 7.93
C PRO A 203 2.25 12.01 8.70
N VAL A 204 2.74 10.83 8.28
CA VAL A 204 2.45 9.57 8.96
C VAL A 204 3.05 9.50 10.37
N LEU A 205 4.23 10.09 10.60
CA LEU A 205 4.86 10.16 11.93
C LEU A 205 4.05 11.04 12.87
N LEU A 206 3.63 12.22 12.40
CA LEU A 206 2.78 13.14 13.17
C LEU A 206 1.47 12.45 13.56
N ARG A 207 0.86 11.71 12.64
CA ARG A 207 -0.35 10.93 12.91
C ARG A 207 -0.10 9.82 13.93
N ALA A 208 1.00 9.08 13.82
CA ALA A 208 1.35 8.03 14.77
C ALA A 208 1.56 8.56 16.19
N ARG A 209 2.27 9.69 16.36
CA ARG A 209 2.44 10.36 17.67
C ARG A 209 1.10 10.78 18.28
N ARG A 210 0.20 11.33 17.46
CA ARG A 210 -1.15 11.71 17.91
C ARG A 210 -1.97 10.50 18.34
N ASP A 211 -1.89 9.41 17.60
CA ASP A 211 -2.62 8.17 17.93
C ASP A 211 -2.05 7.57 19.23
N ALA A 212 -0.73 7.53 19.41
CA ALA A 212 -0.08 7.07 20.64
C ALA A 212 -0.42 7.92 21.87
N GLY A 213 -0.53 9.25 21.72
CA GLY A 213 -0.91 10.16 22.81
C GLY A 213 -2.38 10.08 23.25
N ARG A 214 -3.20 9.27 22.57
CA ARG A 214 -4.61 9.01 22.94
C ARG A 214 -4.81 7.69 23.69
N LEU A 215 -3.76 6.87 23.81
CA LEU A 215 -3.74 5.64 24.61
C LEU A 215 -3.42 5.94 26.07
#